data_AF-A0A962GU36-F1
#
_entry.id   AF-A0A962GU36-F1
#
_cell.length_a   1.000
_cell.length_b   1.000
_cell.length_c   1.000
_cell.angle_alpha   90.00
_cell.angle_beta   90.00
_cell.angle_gamma   90.00
#
_symmetry.space_group_name_H-M   'P 1'
#
loop_
_entity.id
_entity.type
_entity.pdbx_description
1 polymer ?
#
loop_
_entity_poly.entity_id
_entity_poly.type
_entity_poly.pdbx_seq_one_letter_code
_entity_poly.pdbx_strand_id
1 'polypeptide(L)'
;MNKKQWWERDDLNYHNNELQFANRNIQHIANQLETPCFIYNSKRIINNLQRLKSALNENGFNNKHKIFYAMKANRFTSLLTFLKITNLCGIDACSPAEADLAISCGFEANEISYTGSSLSKADLQSLSMKSGLLMN
;
A
#
# COMPACT_ATOMS: atom_id res chain seq x y z
N MET A 1 18.08 30.19 -11.56
CA MET A 1 18.04 28.79 -11.07
C MET A 1 16.60 28.32 -11.12
N ASN A 2 16.30 27.26 -11.87
CA ASN A 2 14.95 26.71 -11.90
C ASN A 2 14.67 26.10 -10.52
N LYS A 3 13.69 26.64 -9.79
CA LYS A 3 13.41 26.23 -8.41
C LYS A 3 12.74 24.86 -8.45
N LYS A 4 13.35 23.86 -7.81
CA LYS A 4 12.77 22.51 -7.66
C LYS A 4 11.35 22.64 -7.11
N GLN A 5 10.37 22.05 -7.77
CA GLN A 5 8.99 22.13 -7.33
C GLN A 5 8.79 21.25 -6.08
N TRP A 6 7.83 21.59 -5.22
CA TRP A 6 7.58 20.86 -3.97
C TRP A 6 7.18 19.39 -4.19
N TRP A 7 6.64 19.08 -5.37
CA TRP A 7 6.20 17.73 -5.76
C TRP A 7 7.27 16.94 -6.52
N GLU A 8 8.36 17.59 -6.95
CA GLU A 8 9.43 16.95 -7.72
C GLU A 8 10.22 15.97 -6.85
N ARG A 9 10.45 14.79 -7.43
CA ARG A 9 11.19 13.68 -6.83
C ARG A 9 12.07 13.05 -7.89
N ASP A 10 13.01 12.23 -7.45
CA ASP A 10 13.92 11.52 -8.36
C ASP A 10 13.16 10.62 -9.34
N ASP A 11 11.98 10.14 -8.95
CA ASP A 11 11.10 9.31 -9.77
C ASP A 11 9.93 10.05 -10.43
N LEU A 12 9.80 11.37 -10.22
CA LEU A 12 8.73 12.22 -10.76
C LEU A 12 9.25 13.66 -10.96
N ASN A 13 9.58 14.05 -12.18
CA ASN A 13 10.12 15.38 -12.48
C ASN A 13 10.00 15.70 -13.98
N TYR A 14 10.31 16.94 -14.36
CA TYR A 14 10.44 17.31 -15.77
C TYR A 14 11.87 17.12 -16.27
N HIS A 15 12.02 16.44 -17.41
CA HIS A 15 13.25 16.48 -18.22
C HIS A 15 12.91 17.07 -19.59
N ASN A 16 13.60 18.13 -20.01
CA ASN A 16 13.38 18.79 -21.30
C ASN A 16 11.90 19.13 -21.58
N ASN A 17 11.20 19.69 -20.59
CA ASN A 17 9.76 20.00 -20.62
C ASN A 17 8.81 18.80 -20.76
N GLU A 18 9.30 17.57 -20.61
CA GLU A 18 8.46 16.36 -20.59
C GLU A 18 8.36 15.81 -19.16
N LEU A 19 7.13 15.52 -18.72
CA LEU A 19 6.90 14.92 -17.41
C LEU A 19 7.35 13.45 -17.43
N GLN A 20 8.34 13.15 -16.61
CA GLN A 20 8.85 11.81 -16.39
C GLN A 20 8.28 11.25 -15.08
N PHE A 21 7.80 10.01 -15.13
CA PHE A 21 7.45 9.24 -13.93
C PHE A 21 7.98 7.82 -14.07
N ALA A 22 8.68 7.32 -13.05
CA ALA A 22 9.31 6.00 -13.09
C ALA A 22 10.20 5.77 -14.34
N ASN A 23 10.95 6.80 -14.75
CA ASN A 23 11.79 6.82 -15.96
C ASN A 23 11.01 6.61 -17.27
N ARG A 24 9.74 6.99 -17.31
CA ARG A 24 8.89 6.96 -18.51
C ARG A 24 8.30 8.33 -18.76
N ASN A 25 8.27 8.73 -20.02
CA ASN A 25 7.54 9.91 -20.47
C ASN A 25 6.03 9.64 -20.32
N ILE A 26 5.36 10.45 -19.50
CA ILE A 26 3.94 10.28 -19.19
C ILE A 26 3.03 10.58 -20.38
N GLN A 27 3.42 11.51 -21.27
CA GLN A 27 2.66 11.79 -22.48
C GLN A 27 2.61 10.56 -23.40
N HIS A 28 3.72 9.83 -23.52
CA HIS A 28 3.76 8.60 -24.31
C HIS A 28 2.81 7.53 -23.75
N ILE A 29 2.81 7.35 -22.43
CA ILE A 29 1.89 6.41 -21.76
C ILE A 29 0.44 6.84 -21.93
N ALA A 30 0.14 8.14 -21.75
CA ALA A 30 -1.21 8.68 -21.89
C ALA A 30 -1.77 8.50 -23.31
N ASN A 31 -0.93 8.54 -24.35
CA ASN A 31 -1.34 8.28 -25.73
C ASN A 31 -1.65 6.80 -26.01
N GLN A 32 -1.18 5.88 -25.16
CA GLN A 32 -1.35 4.43 -25.33
C GLN A 32 -2.46 3.84 -24.44
N LEU A 33 -2.98 4.63 -23.50
CA LEU A 33 -3.98 4.20 -22.53
C LEU A 33 -5.22 5.09 -22.64
N GLU A 34 -6.38 4.54 -22.26
CA GLU A 34 -7.56 5.38 -22.05
C GLU A 34 -7.35 6.27 -20.81
N THR A 35 -7.77 7.54 -20.91
CA THR A 35 -7.65 8.52 -19.84
C THR A 35 -9.03 8.96 -19.33
N PRO A 36 -9.20 9.21 -18.02
CA PRO A 36 -8.15 9.28 -16.99
C PRO A 36 -7.66 7.90 -16.52
N CYS A 37 -6.36 7.78 -16.24
CA CYS A 37 -5.76 6.58 -15.65
C CYS A 37 -4.87 6.92 -14.45
N PHE A 38 -4.67 5.94 -13.56
CA PHE A 38 -3.74 6.03 -12.44
C PHE A 38 -2.52 5.15 -12.70
N ILE A 39 -1.33 5.73 -12.60
CA ILE A 39 -0.07 5.03 -12.81
C ILE A 39 0.65 4.92 -11.46
N TYR A 40 1.08 3.71 -11.12
CA TYR A 40 1.78 3.40 -9.88
C TYR A 40 3.22 2.99 -10.16
N ASN A 41 4.14 3.39 -9.28
CA ASN A 41 5.54 2.96 -9.34
C ASN A 41 5.79 1.90 -8.25
N SER A 42 5.87 0.64 -8.65
CA SER A 42 6.11 -0.50 -7.74
C SER A 42 7.42 -0.37 -6.96
N LYS A 43 8.48 0.15 -7.60
CA LYS A 43 9.77 0.40 -6.93
C LYS A 43 9.63 1.43 -5.81
N ARG A 44 8.81 2.47 -6.01
CA ARG A 44 8.54 3.46 -4.97
C ARG A 44 7.82 2.85 -3.76
N ILE A 45 6.88 1.95 -4.00
CA ILE A 45 6.15 1.23 -2.94
C ILE A 45 7.15 0.44 -2.08
N ILE A 46 8.01 -0.38 -2.72
CA ILE A 46 9.05 -1.15 -2.02
C ILE A 46 9.99 -0.23 -1.24
N ASN A 47 10.51 0.82 -1.88
CA ASN A 47 11.45 1.75 -1.25
C ASN A 47 10.84 2.42 -0.01
N ASN A 48 9.56 2.78 -0.04
CA ASN A 48 8.88 3.39 1.11
C ASN A 48 8.73 2.38 2.28
N LEU A 49 8.35 1.14 2.00
CA LEU A 49 8.25 0.09 3.01
C LEU A 49 9.61 -0.22 3.65
N GLN A 50 10.66 -0.34 2.81
CA GLN A 50 12.02 -0.58 3.28
C GLN A 50 12.56 0.60 4.10
N ARG A 51 12.29 1.84 3.67
CA ARG A 51 12.68 3.04 4.43
C ARG A 51 12.03 3.06 5.81
N LEU A 52 10.73 2.76 5.90
CA LEU A 52 10.03 2.68 7.18
C LEU A 52 10.60 1.57 8.07
N LYS A 53 10.80 0.37 7.51
CA LYS A 53 11.39 -0.77 8.23
C LYS A 53 12.79 -0.46 8.75
N SER A 54 13.62 0.17 7.93
CA SER A 54 15.00 0.54 8.30
C SER A 54 15.00 1.57 9.42
N ALA A 55 14.17 2.61 9.33
CA ALA A 55 14.04 3.61 10.38
C ALA A 55 13.61 3.00 11.72
N LEU A 56 12.65 2.07 11.73
CA LEU A 56 12.25 1.37 12.95
C LEU A 56 13.38 0.51 13.52
N ASN A 57 14.11 -0.21 12.66
CA ASN A 57 15.24 -1.04 13.08
C ASN A 57 16.38 -0.21 13.70
N GLU A 58 16.72 0.92 13.09
CA GLU A 58 17.78 1.84 13.53
C GLU A 58 17.44 2.55 14.86
N ASN A 59 16.15 2.66 15.20
CA ASN A 59 15.67 3.34 16.41
C ASN A 59 15.24 2.38 17.54
N GLY A 60 15.91 1.23 17.66
CA GLY A 60 15.75 0.32 18.80
C GLY A 60 14.61 -0.70 18.70
N PHE A 61 13.84 -0.70 17.61
CA PHE A 61 12.80 -1.70 17.33
C PHE A 61 13.27 -2.81 16.38
N ASN A 62 14.58 -3.09 16.36
CA ASN A 62 15.16 -4.09 15.47
C ASN A 62 14.45 -5.43 15.57
N ASN A 63 13.76 -5.84 14.50
CA ASN A 63 12.93 -7.05 14.42
C ASN A 63 11.83 -7.17 15.51
N LYS A 64 11.43 -6.06 16.14
CA LYS A 64 10.39 -5.99 17.17
C LYS A 64 9.11 -5.30 16.69
N HIS A 65 8.90 -5.28 15.38
CA HIS A 65 7.77 -4.60 14.77
C HIS A 65 7.21 -5.40 13.59
N LYS A 66 5.93 -5.16 13.29
CA LYS A 66 5.27 -5.58 12.05
C LYS A 66 4.66 -4.34 11.41
N ILE A 67 4.76 -4.25 10.09
CA ILE A 67 4.18 -3.15 9.32
C ILE A 67 2.88 -3.66 8.71
N PHE A 68 1.80 -2.91 8.89
CA PHE A 68 0.49 -3.18 8.28
C PHE A 68 0.10 -1.98 7.39
N TYR A 69 -0.23 -2.25 6.13
CA TYR A 69 -0.66 -1.22 5.19
C TYR A 69 -2.14 -0.89 5.41
N ALA A 70 -2.46 0.37 5.72
CA ALA A 70 -3.83 0.83 5.89
C ALA A 70 -4.60 0.79 4.55
N MET A 71 -5.49 -0.20 4.37
CA MET A 71 -6.17 -0.46 3.10
C MET A 71 -7.00 0.73 2.62
N LYS A 72 -7.61 1.48 3.55
CA LYS A 72 -8.37 2.72 3.26
C LYS A 72 -7.61 3.75 2.43
N ALA A 73 -6.27 3.72 2.43
CA ALA A 73 -5.47 4.60 1.60
C ALA A 73 -5.58 4.26 0.10
N ASN A 74 -5.62 2.97 -0.24
CA ASN A 74 -5.83 2.48 -1.60
C ASN A 74 -6.14 0.96 -1.59
N ARG A 75 -7.37 0.61 -1.98
CA ARG A 75 -7.86 -0.78 -2.05
C ARG A 75 -7.68 -1.44 -3.42
N PHE A 76 -6.86 -0.87 -4.31
CA PHE A 76 -6.64 -1.41 -5.64
C PHE A 76 -6.06 -2.82 -5.57
N THR A 77 -6.76 -3.81 -6.11
CA THR A 77 -6.42 -5.24 -5.93
C THR A 77 -5.02 -5.58 -6.42
N SER A 78 -4.58 -5.03 -7.56
CA SER A 78 -3.21 -5.28 -8.04
C SER A 78 -2.14 -4.71 -7.10
N LEU A 79 -2.42 -3.61 -6.40
CA LEU A 79 -1.53 -3.12 -5.34
C LEU A 79 -1.52 -4.09 -4.16
N LEU A 80 -2.67 -4.56 -3.70
CA LEU A 80 -2.76 -5.49 -2.56
C LEU A 80 -2.08 -6.84 -2.87
N THR A 81 -2.34 -7.42 -4.04
CA THR A 81 -1.65 -8.63 -4.51
C THR A 81 -0.15 -8.40 -4.63
N PHE A 82 0.28 -7.26 -5.14
CA PHE A 82 1.71 -6.91 -5.19
C PHE A 82 2.32 -6.85 -3.78
N LEU A 83 1.67 -6.19 -2.82
CA LEU A 83 2.11 -6.14 -1.43
C LEU A 83 2.24 -7.56 -0.84
N LYS A 84 1.25 -8.43 -1.09
CA LYS A 84 1.32 -9.83 -0.64
C LYS A 84 2.52 -10.56 -1.23
N ILE A 85 2.76 -10.42 -2.54
CA ILE A 85 3.92 -11.04 -3.22
C ILE A 85 5.24 -10.56 -2.61
N THR A 86 5.35 -9.28 -2.25
CA THR A 86 6.57 -8.76 -1.61
C THR A 86 6.80 -9.32 -0.21
N ASN A 87 5.73 -9.73 0.48
CA ASN A 87 5.75 -10.19 1.87
C ASN A 87 6.44 -9.21 2.85
N LEU A 88 6.40 -7.90 2.54
CA LEU A 88 7.06 -6.86 3.33
C LEU A 88 6.16 -6.25 4.42
N CYS A 89 4.85 -6.43 4.30
CA CYS A 89 3.86 -5.93 5.26
C CYS A 89 2.59 -6.79 5.25
N GLY A 90 1.83 -6.73 6.34
CA GLY A 90 0.44 -7.16 6.39
C GLY A 90 -0.53 -6.06 5.95
N ILE A 91 -1.81 -6.24 6.24
CA ILE A 91 -2.88 -5.28 5.97
C ILE A 91 -3.51 -4.77 7.27
N ASP A 92 -3.73 -3.47 7.37
CA ASP A 92 -4.64 -2.87 8.36
C ASP A 92 -6.00 -2.62 7.68
N ALA A 93 -7.03 -3.28 8.18
CA ALA A 93 -8.40 -3.24 7.69
C ALA A 93 -9.32 -2.61 8.75
N CYS A 94 -10.31 -1.84 8.31
CA CYS A 94 -11.28 -1.19 9.20
C CYS A 94 -12.74 -1.56 8.91
N SER A 95 -12.99 -2.51 8.02
CA SER A 95 -14.32 -3.10 7.80
C SER A 95 -14.23 -4.59 7.46
N PRO A 96 -15.29 -5.39 7.70
CA PRO A 96 -15.26 -6.81 7.34
C PRO A 96 -15.00 -7.03 5.85
N ALA A 97 -15.55 -6.17 5.00
CA ALA A 97 -15.32 -6.22 3.55
C ALA A 97 -13.85 -5.97 3.17
N GLU A 98 -13.12 -5.12 3.91
CA GLU A 98 -11.68 -4.95 3.69
C GLU A 98 -10.88 -6.17 4.13
N ALA A 99 -11.26 -6.81 5.24
CA ALA A 99 -10.65 -8.07 5.66
C ALA A 99 -10.90 -9.18 4.61
N ASP A 100 -12.13 -9.28 4.09
CA ASP A 100 -12.45 -10.22 3.01
C ASP A 100 -11.66 -9.91 1.72
N LEU A 101 -11.53 -8.63 1.36
CA LEU A 101 -10.74 -8.21 0.20
C LEU A 101 -9.26 -8.59 0.35
N ALA A 102 -8.66 -8.38 1.54
CA ALA A 102 -7.29 -8.77 1.81
C ALA A 102 -7.10 -10.29 1.63
N ILE A 103 -8.01 -11.10 2.19
CA ILE A 103 -7.98 -12.56 2.05
C ILE A 103 -8.09 -12.97 0.57
N SER A 104 -9.00 -12.36 -0.19
CA SER A 104 -9.13 -12.64 -1.63
C SER A 104 -7.89 -12.25 -2.45
N CYS A 105 -7.06 -11.33 -1.94
CA CYS A 105 -5.80 -10.94 -2.55
C CYS A 105 -4.62 -11.84 -2.11
N GLY A 106 -4.87 -12.83 -1.26
CA GLY A 106 -3.91 -13.85 -0.82
C GLY A 106 -3.28 -13.60 0.54
N PHE A 107 -3.76 -12.64 1.33
CA PHE A 107 -3.31 -12.48 2.72
C PHE A 107 -3.95 -13.53 3.63
N GLU A 108 -3.16 -14.08 4.54
CA GLU A 108 -3.65 -14.93 5.62
C GLU A 108 -4.29 -14.06 6.71
N ALA A 109 -5.25 -14.61 7.46
CA ALA A 109 -5.92 -13.86 8.53
C ALA A 109 -4.93 -13.31 9.57
N ASN A 110 -3.86 -14.05 9.88
CA ASN A 110 -2.80 -13.62 10.81
C ASN A 110 -1.85 -12.53 10.26
N GLU A 111 -1.99 -12.16 8.99
CA GLU A 111 -1.32 -11.04 8.35
C GLU A 111 -2.23 -9.80 8.30
N ILE A 112 -3.45 -9.88 8.84
CA ILE A 112 -4.42 -8.80 8.84
C ILE A 112 -4.61 -8.30 10.29
N SER A 113 -4.46 -7.00 10.45
CA SER A 113 -4.81 -6.25 11.65
C SER A 113 -6.14 -5.55 11.40
N TYR A 114 -7.08 -5.71 12.31
CA TYR A 114 -8.42 -5.17 12.22
C TYR A 114 -8.62 -4.10 13.28
N THR A 115 -8.97 -2.89 12.83
CA THR A 115 -9.22 -1.74 13.71
C THR A 115 -10.61 -1.17 13.41
N GLY A 116 -11.58 -1.38 14.30
CA GLY A 116 -12.96 -0.91 14.10
C GLY A 116 -13.72 -0.65 15.40
N SER A 117 -14.39 0.50 15.49
CA SER A 117 -15.06 0.98 16.72
C SER A 117 -16.57 0.73 16.78
N SER A 118 -17.20 0.28 15.69
CA SER A 118 -18.67 0.22 15.57
C SER A 118 -19.13 -1.02 14.84
N LEU A 119 -18.81 -2.20 15.41
CA LEU A 119 -19.14 -3.49 14.82
C LEU A 119 -20.53 -3.95 15.24
N SER A 120 -21.33 -4.36 14.25
CA SER A 120 -22.56 -5.09 14.52
C SER A 120 -22.25 -6.51 15.02
N LYS A 121 -23.26 -7.19 15.57
CA LYS A 121 -23.13 -8.62 15.92
C LYS A 121 -22.76 -9.48 14.71
N ALA A 122 -23.32 -9.15 13.53
CA ALA A 122 -23.03 -9.86 12.29
C ALA A 122 -21.57 -9.66 11.86
N ASP A 123 -21.04 -8.44 12.00
CA ASP A 123 -19.63 -8.14 11.70
C ASP A 123 -18.70 -8.93 12.63
N LEU A 124 -18.98 -8.94 13.93
CA LEU A 124 -18.21 -9.72 14.91
C LEU A 124 -18.22 -11.22 14.59
N GLN A 125 -19.38 -11.75 14.17
CA GLN A 125 -19.49 -13.15 13.76
C GLN A 125 -18.70 -13.44 12.47
N SER A 126 -18.73 -12.54 11.49
CA SER A 126 -17.94 -12.68 10.26
C SER A 126 -16.43 -12.65 10.53
N LEU A 127 -15.99 -11.76 11.42
CA LEU A 127 -14.59 -11.60 11.78
C LEU A 127 -14.09 -12.77 12.64
N SER A 128 -14.92 -13.31 13.55
CA SER A 128 -14.51 -14.44 14.41
C SER A 128 -14.27 -15.74 13.65
N MET A 129 -14.85 -15.89 12.45
CA MET A 129 -14.56 -17.04 11.57
C MET A 129 -13.17 -16.97 10.91
N LYS A 130 -12.49 -15.82 10.94
CA LYS A 130 -11.16 -15.61 10.36
C LYS A 130 -10.07 -15.92 11.39
N SER A 131 -9.81 -17.21 11.60
CA SER A 131 -8.85 -17.69 12.61
C SER A 131 -7.47 -17.04 12.44
N GLY A 132 -7.00 -16.34 13.49
CA GLY A 132 -5.72 -15.65 13.50
C GLY A 132 -5.77 -14.15 13.23
N LEU A 133 -6.93 -13.60 12.84
CA LEU A 133 -7.11 -12.15 12.68
C LEU A 133 -6.72 -11.39 13.94
N LEU A 134 -5.86 -10.38 13.80
CA LEU A 134 -5.42 -9.53 14.91
C LEU A 134 -6.44 -8.42 15.12
N MET A 135 -7.22 -8.45 16.20
CA MET A 135 -8.18 -7.39 16.54
C MET A 135 -7.56 -6.40 17.53
N ASN A 136 -7.57 -5.11 17.19
CA ASN A 136 -7.04 -4.02 18.02
C ASN A 136 -8.14 -3.24 18.75
#